data_AF-A0A947MV77-F1
#
_entry.id   AF-A0A947MV77-F1
#
_cell.length_a   1.000
_cell.length_b   1.000
_cell.length_c   1.000
_cell.angle_alpha   90.00
_cell.angle_beta   90.00
_cell.angle_gamma   90.00
#
_symmetry.space_group_name_H-M   'P 1'
#
loop_
_entity.id
_entity.type
_entity.pdbx_description
1 polymer ?
#
loop_
_entity_poly.entity_id
_entity_poly.type
_entity_poly.pdbx_seq_one_letter_code
_entity_poly.pdbx_strand_id
1 'polypeptide(L)'
;MNVAARLVPLTLILALSACESPETVAADDSELGLAAEIDPEYGKPLLGVAPEDEKGDAATGIKGPVQNTSKDHAVWEVRNQWADTTTAEAKAAGMAWPANSGLTWDEKYAAWVASMPKHAVNDWKTTFSLTTPQGKSVQAPQLECAETAVFLRASFASWYGLPFYLTASENGKNLHFGHFGVYTDNGPDPRFSRYKVRYKDHSALSAAAALAAWPTDSALRARKLTPSGDDQNAWLGEGAYAGAYFDEVFLNKRVGHFLFVLLTYTGSIHLSSHWNTFNLAAADIREGDVLVERWQRQGIGHTLVVKRVAPIPGFEQNLDVELMSGSMPRRQPVWSSPASSKSYLTSEYTGGPGDSDEDGPYAALGGGIKRWRTPVVQNGRWRNVIPQSDLGVWVNHTDLAAIAARTAEFEQLLGVPTPEERLAGILDVIEGKRQHLRELPASCSARAGREEAFGKLYELMAEDYGTDRAETDRQYRLLEDYVFAELRYDQSRTCCWNSTNPAMYEVVMDLAKQSIYDAQTSTCNEPPVFRMEDGGYARWAAHAASMGVAAEWAPWSADETCPQAATVTTDTLAESIATPYCTLYPEP
;
A
#
# COMPACT_ATOMS: atom_id res chain seq x y z
N MET A 1 -5.54 14.30 90.44
CA MET A 1 -6.93 14.50 89.97
C MET A 1 -6.91 14.85 88.49
N ASN A 2 -7.45 13.95 87.69
CA ASN A 2 -7.96 14.06 86.32
C ASN A 2 -7.12 14.80 85.25
N VAL A 3 -6.43 13.95 84.49
CA VAL A 3 -6.07 14.10 83.07
C VAL A 3 -7.34 14.15 82.21
N ALA A 4 -7.41 15.09 81.25
CA ALA A 4 -8.23 14.97 80.04
C ALA A 4 -7.75 15.95 78.96
N ALA A 5 -6.68 15.58 78.25
CA ALA A 5 -6.36 16.15 76.95
C ALA A 5 -7.25 15.48 75.89
N ARG A 6 -8.07 16.26 75.18
CA ARG A 6 -8.93 15.78 74.10
C ARG A 6 -8.09 15.50 72.85
N LEU A 7 -7.91 14.22 72.53
CA LEU A 7 -7.56 13.76 71.20
C LEU A 7 -8.75 13.98 70.26
N VAL A 8 -8.49 14.67 69.15
CA VAL A 8 -9.37 14.73 67.97
C VAL A 8 -9.07 13.50 67.12
N PRO A 9 -10.05 12.64 66.78
CA PRO A 9 -9.83 11.57 65.83
C PRO A 9 -9.80 12.17 64.41
N LEU A 10 -8.63 12.08 63.77
CA LEU A 10 -8.46 12.32 62.35
C LEU A 10 -9.10 11.14 61.61
N THR A 11 -10.32 11.30 61.13
CA THR A 11 -10.97 10.32 60.26
C THR A 11 -10.32 10.40 58.89
N LEU A 12 -9.37 9.49 58.64
CA LEU A 12 -8.75 9.30 57.34
C LEU A 12 -9.81 8.63 56.42
N ILE A 13 -10.47 9.44 55.59
CA ILE A 13 -11.29 8.92 54.48
C ILE A 13 -10.31 8.41 53.43
N LEU A 14 -10.11 7.08 53.40
CA LEU A 14 -9.51 6.38 52.27
C LEU A 14 -10.48 6.50 51.09
N ALA A 15 -10.28 7.53 50.27
CA ALA A 15 -10.82 7.57 48.92
C ALA A 15 -10.11 6.48 48.12
N LEU A 16 -10.79 5.35 47.94
CA LEU A 16 -10.50 4.40 46.87
C LEU A 16 -10.62 5.17 45.55
N SER A 17 -9.48 5.60 44.99
CA SER A 17 -9.42 5.97 43.58
C SER A 17 -9.63 4.67 42.79
N ALA A 18 -10.85 4.45 42.34
CA ALA A 18 -11.06 3.58 41.20
C ALA A 18 -10.24 4.18 40.05
N CYS A 19 -9.21 3.47 39.61
CA CYS A 19 -8.69 3.65 38.27
C CYS A 19 -9.83 3.24 37.33
N GLU A 20 -10.66 4.20 36.94
CA GLU A 20 -11.43 4.11 35.72
C GLU A 20 -10.42 3.86 34.60
N SER A 21 -10.42 2.64 34.09
CA SER A 21 -9.80 2.33 32.80
C SER A 21 -10.34 3.36 31.81
N PRO A 22 -9.49 3.99 30.98
CA PRO A 22 -9.99 4.88 29.96
C PRO A 22 -10.97 4.08 29.10
N GLU A 23 -12.25 4.47 29.14
CA GLU A 23 -13.24 3.96 28.21
C GLU A 23 -12.66 4.14 26.82
N THR A 24 -12.39 3.01 26.16
CA THR A 24 -12.12 2.98 24.74
C THR A 24 -13.37 3.51 24.07
N VAL A 25 -13.36 4.81 23.76
CA VAL A 25 -14.35 5.42 22.89
C VAL A 25 -14.13 4.79 21.51
N ALA A 26 -14.76 3.65 21.29
CA ALA A 26 -14.89 3.09 19.95
C ALA A 26 -15.57 4.17 19.11
N ALA A 27 -14.83 4.74 18.15
CA ALA A 27 -15.43 5.59 17.16
C ALA A 27 -16.53 4.77 16.49
N ASP A 28 -17.77 5.23 16.57
CA ASP A 28 -18.91 4.53 15.99
C ASP A 28 -18.75 4.53 14.45
N ASP A 29 -18.29 3.41 13.89
CA ASP A 29 -18.03 3.24 12.46
C ASP A 29 -19.32 3.29 11.63
N SER A 30 -20.50 3.16 12.27
CA SER A 30 -21.79 3.40 11.60
C SER A 30 -21.93 4.84 11.09
N GLU A 31 -21.19 5.79 11.67
CA GLU A 31 -21.30 7.22 11.38
C GLU A 31 -20.62 7.69 10.07
N LEU A 32 -19.81 6.83 9.43
CA LEU A 32 -19.18 7.10 8.12
C LEU A 32 -19.86 6.35 6.96
N GLY A 33 -20.89 5.55 7.24
CA GLY A 33 -21.55 4.70 6.25
C GLY A 33 -20.80 3.40 5.95
N LEU A 34 -19.88 2.97 6.84
CA LEU A 34 -18.96 1.83 6.66
C LEU A 34 -19.63 0.43 6.68
N ALA A 35 -20.95 0.34 6.53
CA ALA A 35 -21.73 -0.89 6.71
C ALA A 35 -21.66 -1.89 5.53
N ALA A 36 -20.64 -1.79 4.69
CA ALA A 36 -20.43 -2.77 3.63
C ALA A 36 -19.78 -4.03 4.23
N GLU A 37 -20.13 -5.18 3.68
CA GLU A 37 -19.53 -6.45 4.07
C GLU A 37 -18.01 -6.35 3.94
N ILE A 38 -17.29 -6.54 5.05
CA ILE A 38 -15.84 -6.58 5.06
C ILE A 38 -15.46 -7.82 4.27
N ASP A 39 -14.71 -7.64 3.19
CA ASP A 39 -14.19 -8.78 2.47
C ASP A 39 -13.26 -9.54 3.43
N PRO A 40 -13.56 -10.81 3.76
CA PRO A 40 -12.76 -11.57 4.71
C PRO A 40 -11.33 -11.78 4.19
N GLU A 41 -11.09 -11.80 2.89
CA GLU A 41 -9.76 -11.95 2.30
C GLU A 41 -8.92 -10.67 2.42
N TYR A 42 -9.57 -9.50 2.38
CA TYR A 42 -8.86 -8.23 2.22
C TYR A 42 -8.95 -7.30 3.44
N GLY A 43 -9.77 -7.65 4.43
CA GLY A 43 -9.96 -6.87 5.64
C GLY A 43 -10.59 -5.48 5.40
N LYS A 44 -11.16 -5.24 4.21
CA LYS A 44 -11.90 -4.02 3.86
C LYS A 44 -13.05 -4.31 2.89
N PRO A 45 -14.13 -3.52 2.91
CA PRO A 45 -15.21 -3.66 1.94
C PRO A 45 -14.73 -3.23 0.54
N LEU A 46 -14.48 -4.19 -0.34
CA LEU A 46 -14.12 -3.88 -1.73
C LEU A 46 -15.38 -3.67 -2.57
N LEU A 47 -15.50 -2.46 -3.11
CA LEU A 47 -16.47 -2.18 -4.16
C LEU A 47 -15.98 -2.77 -5.50
N GLY A 48 -16.94 -3.14 -6.35
CA GLY A 48 -16.67 -3.57 -7.71
C GLY A 48 -16.29 -2.39 -8.61
N VAL A 49 -15.88 -2.70 -9.83
CA VAL A 49 -15.69 -1.69 -10.87
C VAL A 49 -17.03 -1.32 -11.48
N ALA A 50 -17.20 -0.04 -11.85
CA ALA A 50 -18.36 0.37 -12.65
C ALA A 50 -18.44 -0.44 -13.96
N PRO A 51 -19.64 -0.83 -14.41
CA PRO A 51 -19.79 -1.62 -15.63
C PRO A 51 -19.04 -0.99 -16.80
N GLU A 52 -18.18 -1.79 -17.42
CA GLU A 52 -17.39 -1.41 -18.58
C GLU A 52 -18.20 -1.69 -19.84
N ASP A 53 -18.56 -0.67 -20.62
CA ASP A 53 -19.11 -0.84 -21.96
C ASP A 53 -17.96 -0.82 -23.00
N GLU A 54 -18.07 -1.60 -24.07
CA GLU A 54 -17.02 -1.72 -25.10
C GLU A 54 -16.67 -0.38 -25.79
N LYS A 55 -17.51 0.65 -25.62
CA LYS A 55 -17.29 2.02 -26.12
C LYS A 55 -16.77 2.99 -25.03
N GLY A 56 -16.50 2.48 -23.83
CA GLY A 56 -16.33 3.24 -22.59
C GLY A 56 -15.01 3.99 -22.44
N ASP A 57 -13.93 3.51 -23.05
CA ASP A 57 -12.64 4.20 -23.05
C ASP A 57 -12.62 5.28 -24.14
N ALA A 58 -13.43 6.31 -23.95
CA ALA A 58 -13.45 7.50 -24.78
C ALA A 58 -12.55 8.58 -24.15
N ALA A 59 -11.92 9.38 -25.02
CA ALA A 59 -11.21 10.61 -24.62
C ALA A 59 -12.08 11.54 -23.77
N THR A 60 -13.37 11.65 -24.09
CA THR A 60 -14.35 12.48 -23.36
C THR A 60 -14.83 11.87 -22.05
N GLY A 61 -14.38 10.65 -21.71
CA GLY A 61 -14.76 9.95 -20.50
C GLY A 61 -16.22 9.50 -20.42
N ILE A 62 -16.51 8.73 -19.39
CA ILE A 62 -17.85 8.21 -19.11
C ILE A 62 -18.61 9.21 -18.24
N LYS A 63 -19.94 9.16 -18.35
CA LYS A 63 -20.86 10.02 -17.61
C LYS A 63 -20.76 9.70 -16.11
N GLY A 64 -20.29 10.67 -15.32
CA GLY A 64 -20.27 10.60 -13.87
C GLY A 64 -21.45 11.34 -13.22
N PRO A 65 -21.26 11.82 -11.97
CA PRO A 65 -22.33 12.40 -11.18
C PRO A 65 -22.76 13.76 -11.73
N VAL A 66 -23.99 14.17 -11.37
CA VAL A 66 -24.49 15.51 -11.64
C VAL A 66 -23.58 16.58 -11.03
N GLN A 67 -23.27 17.63 -11.79
CA GLN A 67 -22.40 18.72 -11.34
C GLN A 67 -23.01 19.50 -10.17
N ASN A 68 -24.35 19.63 -10.14
CA ASN A 68 -25.05 20.38 -9.12
C ASN A 68 -25.10 19.58 -7.82
N THR A 69 -23.99 19.62 -7.09
CA THR A 69 -23.80 18.89 -5.85
C THR A 69 -24.32 19.73 -4.68
N SER A 70 -24.96 19.07 -3.72
CA SER A 70 -25.34 19.69 -2.45
C SER A 70 -24.09 20.22 -1.76
N LYS A 71 -24.08 21.52 -1.45
CA LYS A 71 -22.96 22.17 -0.76
C LYS A 71 -22.64 21.51 0.59
N ASP A 72 -23.60 20.83 1.21
CA ASP A 72 -23.44 20.25 2.55
C ASP A 72 -22.53 19.02 2.56
N HIS A 73 -22.45 18.29 1.44
CA HIS A 73 -21.59 17.12 1.30
C HIS A 73 -20.19 17.45 0.79
N ALA A 74 -19.95 18.69 0.35
CA ALA A 74 -18.67 19.08 -0.20
C ALA A 74 -17.53 18.88 0.81
N VAL A 75 -16.47 18.21 0.35
CA VAL A 75 -15.23 17.98 1.10
C VAL A 75 -14.33 19.20 0.94
N TRP A 76 -14.12 19.66 -0.30
CA TRP A 76 -13.45 20.92 -0.61
C TRP A 76 -14.11 21.63 -1.80
N GLU A 77 -13.81 22.92 -1.93
CA GLU A 77 -14.31 23.73 -3.04
C GLU A 77 -13.36 23.64 -4.25
N VAL A 78 -13.95 23.48 -5.44
CA VAL A 78 -13.20 23.51 -6.70
C VAL A 78 -13.05 24.96 -7.15
N ARG A 79 -11.80 25.41 -7.26
CA ARG A 79 -11.40 26.75 -7.70
C ARG A 79 -10.42 26.75 -8.87
N ASN A 80 -9.78 25.60 -9.15
CA ASN A 80 -8.88 25.41 -10.26
C ASN A 80 -9.38 24.31 -11.22
N GLN A 81 -8.78 24.25 -12.41
CA GLN A 81 -8.99 23.19 -13.40
C GLN A 81 -7.65 22.55 -13.74
N TRP A 82 -7.61 21.24 -13.99
CA TRP A 82 -6.35 20.53 -14.23
C TRP A 82 -5.52 21.10 -15.38
N ALA A 83 -6.18 21.55 -16.45
CA ALA A 83 -5.53 22.12 -17.63
C ALA A 83 -5.15 23.60 -17.51
N ASP A 84 -5.43 24.27 -16.38
CA ASP A 84 -5.19 25.70 -16.24
C ASP A 84 -3.71 26.04 -16.05
N THR A 85 -3.24 27.00 -16.85
CA THR A 85 -1.88 27.58 -16.81
C THR A 85 -1.89 29.10 -16.66
N THR A 86 -3.07 29.73 -16.63
CA THR A 86 -3.22 31.16 -16.91
C THR A 86 -3.73 31.99 -15.74
N THR A 87 -4.52 31.39 -14.84
CA THR A 87 -5.05 32.09 -13.66
C THR A 87 -3.93 32.52 -12.71
N ALA A 88 -4.26 33.43 -11.77
CA ALA A 88 -3.31 33.86 -10.75
C ALA A 88 -2.83 32.68 -9.89
N GLU A 89 -3.71 31.74 -9.55
CA GLU A 89 -3.35 30.53 -8.79
C GLU A 89 -2.46 29.60 -9.62
N ALA A 90 -2.76 29.42 -10.92
CA ALA A 90 -1.90 28.64 -11.81
C ALA A 90 -0.51 29.29 -12.03
N LYS A 91 -0.39 30.61 -11.95
CA LYS A 91 0.90 31.32 -12.07
C LYS A 91 1.67 31.43 -10.75
N ALA A 92 1.06 31.10 -9.62
CA ALA A 92 1.73 31.18 -8.33
C ALA A 92 2.86 30.13 -8.22
N ALA A 93 3.93 30.49 -7.50
CA ALA A 93 4.94 29.52 -7.09
C ALA A 93 4.29 28.48 -6.16
N GLY A 94 4.79 27.25 -6.22
CA GLY A 94 4.35 26.16 -5.36
C GLY A 94 5.52 25.41 -4.74
N MET A 95 5.25 24.21 -4.24
CA MET A 95 6.25 23.41 -3.53
C MET A 95 7.39 22.93 -4.43
N ALA A 96 7.11 22.69 -5.71
CA ALA A 96 8.04 22.07 -6.66
C ALA A 96 8.21 22.86 -7.97
N TRP A 97 7.69 24.09 -8.05
CA TRP A 97 7.75 24.90 -9.27
C TRP A 97 7.86 26.40 -8.95
N PRO A 98 8.57 27.16 -9.81
CA PRO A 98 8.66 28.61 -9.68
C PRO A 98 7.34 29.29 -10.08
N ALA A 99 7.21 30.58 -9.75
CA ALA A 99 6.11 31.40 -10.28
C ALA A 99 6.18 31.48 -11.82
N ASN A 100 5.01 31.51 -12.47
CA ASN A 100 4.86 31.52 -13.92
C ASN A 100 5.56 30.34 -14.61
N SER A 101 5.55 29.15 -14.00
CA SER A 101 6.19 27.95 -14.57
C SER A 101 5.63 27.51 -15.93
N GLY A 102 4.44 27.99 -16.31
CA GLY A 102 3.74 27.57 -17.53
C GLY A 102 3.12 26.18 -17.43
N LEU A 103 3.34 25.47 -16.32
CA LEU A 103 2.86 24.11 -16.08
C LEU A 103 1.35 24.10 -15.80
N THR A 104 0.68 23.12 -16.40
CA THR A 104 -0.65 22.68 -15.99
C THR A 104 -0.62 22.13 -14.56
N TRP A 105 -1.79 21.98 -13.93
CA TRP A 105 -1.85 21.37 -12.61
C TRP A 105 -1.49 19.89 -12.61
N ASP A 106 -1.64 19.20 -13.74
CA ASP A 106 -1.23 17.80 -13.87
C ASP A 106 0.29 17.65 -13.93
N GLU A 107 0.97 18.52 -14.67
CA GLU A 107 2.45 18.59 -14.66
C GLU A 107 2.99 19.05 -13.31
N LYS A 108 2.27 19.92 -12.59
CA LYS A 108 2.63 20.29 -11.21
C LYS A 108 2.47 19.13 -10.23
N TYR A 109 1.49 18.25 -10.44
CA TYR A 109 1.36 17.02 -9.65
C TYR A 109 2.57 16.11 -9.88
N ALA A 110 2.98 15.91 -11.13
CA ALA A 110 4.20 15.17 -11.46
C ALA A 110 5.44 15.80 -10.80
N ALA A 111 5.64 17.11 -10.95
CA ALA A 111 6.76 17.82 -10.33
C ALA A 111 6.75 17.71 -8.79
N TRP A 112 5.57 17.74 -8.15
CA TRP A 112 5.43 17.56 -6.72
C TRP A 112 5.84 16.15 -6.27
N VAL A 113 5.36 15.10 -6.94
CA VAL A 113 5.78 13.72 -6.67
C VAL A 113 7.30 13.57 -6.87
N ALA A 114 7.85 14.11 -7.96
CA ALA A 114 9.29 14.12 -8.23
C ALA A 114 10.09 14.81 -7.11
N SER A 115 9.56 15.89 -6.53
CA SER A 115 10.25 16.68 -5.51
C SER A 115 10.35 16.03 -4.12
N MET A 116 9.55 14.98 -3.83
CA MET A 116 9.52 14.39 -2.50
C MET A 116 10.88 13.78 -2.15
N PRO A 117 11.49 14.17 -1.01
CA PRO A 117 12.81 13.70 -0.62
C PRO A 117 12.75 12.27 -0.08
N LYS A 118 13.83 11.53 -0.31
CA LYS A 118 14.03 10.18 0.25
C LYS A 118 14.25 10.28 1.77
N HIS A 119 13.67 9.35 2.51
CA HIS A 119 13.75 9.27 3.96
C HIS A 119 14.13 7.84 4.37
N ALA A 120 15.21 7.68 5.13
CA ALA A 120 15.59 6.37 5.67
C ALA A 120 14.66 6.01 6.83
N VAL A 121 14.00 4.85 6.75
CA VAL A 121 13.21 4.27 7.84
C VAL A 121 14.12 3.43 8.73
N ASN A 122 15.02 2.66 8.12
CA ASN A 122 16.10 1.92 8.75
C ASN A 122 17.24 1.72 7.73
N ASP A 123 18.25 0.90 8.06
CA ASP A 123 19.45 0.70 7.24
C ASP A 123 19.17 0.16 5.82
N TRP A 124 18.02 -0.49 5.60
CA TRP A 124 17.69 -1.18 4.34
C TRP A 124 16.40 -0.67 3.68
N LYS A 125 15.60 0.12 4.40
CA LYS A 125 14.29 0.61 3.95
C LYS A 125 14.30 2.12 3.84
N THR A 126 13.96 2.59 2.64
CA THR A 126 13.72 4.02 2.40
C THR A 126 12.27 4.26 1.98
N THR A 127 11.75 5.40 2.39
CA THR A 127 10.43 5.92 2.05
C THR A 127 10.56 7.37 1.57
N PHE A 128 9.46 8.09 1.42
CA PHE A 128 9.47 9.53 1.12
C PHE A 128 9.02 10.35 2.33
N SER A 129 9.42 11.62 2.38
CA SER A 129 8.77 12.62 3.24
C SER A 129 7.77 13.43 2.44
N LEU A 130 6.60 13.66 3.03
CA LEU A 130 5.55 14.52 2.49
C LEU A 130 5.68 15.91 3.10
N THR A 131 5.78 16.94 2.27
CA THR A 131 5.69 18.34 2.70
C THR A 131 4.33 18.92 2.29
N THR A 132 3.63 19.51 3.25
CA THR A 132 2.37 20.22 3.04
C THR A 132 2.61 21.60 2.39
N PRO A 133 1.60 22.23 1.77
CA PRO A 133 1.73 23.59 1.22
C PRO A 133 2.13 24.65 2.26
N GLN A 134 1.88 24.39 3.54
CA GLN A 134 2.27 25.28 4.64
C GLN A 134 3.73 25.08 5.07
N GLY A 135 4.43 24.08 4.56
CA GLY A 135 5.84 23.79 4.87
C GLY A 135 6.05 22.76 5.99
N LYS A 136 4.99 22.16 6.53
CA LYS A 136 5.10 21.06 7.49
C LYS A 136 5.50 19.78 6.77
N SER A 137 6.54 19.11 7.27
CA SER A 137 7.04 17.86 6.70
C SER A 137 6.80 16.69 7.65
N VAL A 138 6.33 15.58 7.10
CA VAL A 138 6.07 14.33 7.81
C VAL A 138 6.60 13.15 7.00
N GLN A 139 6.88 12.00 7.64
CA GLN A 139 7.22 10.78 6.89
C GLN A 139 6.02 10.28 6.07
N ALA A 140 6.21 9.37 5.13
CA ALA A 140 5.08 8.72 4.46
C ALA A 140 4.22 7.92 5.47
N PRO A 141 2.90 7.86 5.26
CA PRO A 141 2.01 7.08 6.12
C PRO A 141 2.13 5.58 5.83
N GLN A 142 1.78 4.74 6.79
CA GLN A 142 1.49 3.32 6.51
C GLN A 142 0.18 3.20 5.73
N LEU A 143 0.27 2.81 4.45
CA LEU A 143 -0.87 2.65 3.55
C LEU A 143 -0.70 1.41 2.68
N GLU A 144 -1.81 0.94 2.14
CA GLU A 144 -1.81 -0.10 1.11
C GLU A 144 -1.25 0.46 -0.21
N CYS A 145 -0.91 -0.43 -1.15
CA CYS A 145 -0.21 -0.05 -2.36
C CYS A 145 -1.03 0.89 -3.28
N ALA A 146 -2.31 0.59 -3.54
CA ALA A 146 -3.20 1.50 -4.27
C ALA A 146 -3.62 2.71 -3.42
N GLU A 147 -3.78 2.54 -2.11
CA GLU A 147 -4.08 3.63 -1.18
C GLU A 147 -3.02 4.73 -1.24
N THR A 148 -1.75 4.37 -1.40
CA THR A 148 -0.65 5.35 -1.56
C THR A 148 -0.88 6.23 -2.79
N ALA A 149 -1.21 5.64 -3.94
CA ALA A 149 -1.47 6.38 -5.17
C ALA A 149 -2.69 7.30 -5.05
N VAL A 150 -3.79 6.77 -4.50
CA VAL A 150 -5.04 7.52 -4.28
C VAL A 150 -4.83 8.67 -3.29
N PHE A 151 -4.12 8.41 -2.19
CA PHE A 151 -3.77 9.41 -1.18
C PHE A 151 -2.99 10.57 -1.81
N LEU A 152 -1.95 10.30 -2.60
CA LEU A 152 -1.14 11.36 -3.23
C LEU A 152 -1.99 12.22 -4.17
N ARG A 153 -2.77 11.61 -5.06
CA ARG A 153 -3.61 12.34 -6.01
C ARG A 153 -4.69 13.16 -5.31
N ALA A 154 -5.41 12.59 -4.35
CA ALA A 154 -6.46 13.27 -3.61
C ALA A 154 -5.90 14.40 -2.72
N SER A 155 -4.73 14.19 -2.10
CA SER A 155 -4.05 15.21 -1.30
C SER A 155 -3.73 16.45 -2.13
N PHE A 156 -3.05 16.26 -3.25
CA PHE A 156 -2.69 17.34 -4.16
C PHE A 156 -3.94 18.07 -4.68
N ALA A 157 -4.96 17.31 -5.11
CA ALA A 157 -6.20 17.88 -5.59
C ALA A 157 -6.90 18.75 -4.52
N SER A 158 -6.91 18.28 -3.26
CA SER A 158 -7.56 19.00 -2.16
C SER A 158 -6.85 20.30 -1.80
N TRP A 159 -5.51 20.31 -1.76
CA TRP A 159 -4.72 21.49 -1.41
C TRP A 159 -4.85 22.61 -2.42
N TYR A 160 -4.92 22.25 -3.70
CA TYR A 160 -5.02 23.21 -4.80
C TYR A 160 -6.47 23.41 -5.28
N GLY A 161 -7.46 22.82 -4.61
CA GLY A 161 -8.88 23.00 -4.96
C GLY A 161 -9.18 22.57 -6.41
N LEU A 162 -8.61 21.44 -6.83
CA LEU A 162 -8.83 20.82 -8.13
C LEU A 162 -10.03 19.87 -8.06
N PRO A 163 -10.77 19.66 -9.16
CA PRO A 163 -11.81 18.67 -9.17
C PRO A 163 -11.18 17.27 -9.13
N PHE A 164 -11.74 16.40 -8.31
CA PHE A 164 -11.31 15.00 -8.16
C PHE A 164 -12.55 14.13 -7.98
N TYR A 165 -12.56 12.95 -8.59
CA TYR A 165 -13.38 11.83 -8.13
C TYR A 165 -12.87 10.49 -8.69
N LEU A 166 -13.11 9.41 -7.94
CA LEU A 166 -13.01 8.03 -8.40
C LEU A 166 -14.40 7.40 -8.45
N THR A 167 -14.61 6.51 -9.41
CA THR A 167 -15.84 5.74 -9.56
C THR A 167 -15.60 4.29 -9.18
N ALA A 168 -16.52 3.76 -8.40
CA ALA A 168 -16.67 2.36 -8.02
C ALA A 168 -18.11 1.91 -8.29
N SER A 169 -18.40 0.63 -8.04
CA SER A 169 -19.73 0.05 -8.14
C SER A 169 -20.12 -0.77 -6.93
N GLU A 170 -21.39 -0.66 -6.57
CA GLU A 170 -22.02 -1.51 -5.57
C GLU A 170 -23.37 -1.99 -6.13
N ASN A 171 -23.56 -3.30 -6.26
CA ASN A 171 -24.81 -3.88 -6.76
C ASN A 171 -25.29 -3.25 -8.09
N GLY A 172 -24.36 -2.99 -9.02
CA GLY A 172 -24.63 -2.39 -10.32
C GLY A 172 -24.93 -0.88 -10.29
N LYS A 173 -24.81 -0.21 -9.14
CA LYS A 173 -24.92 1.25 -9.02
C LYS A 173 -23.54 1.87 -8.94
N ASN A 174 -23.34 2.99 -9.64
CA ASN A 174 -22.09 3.74 -9.54
C ASN A 174 -22.05 4.54 -8.24
N LEU A 175 -20.92 4.47 -7.56
CA LEU A 175 -20.55 5.33 -6.43
C LEU A 175 -19.33 6.16 -6.84
N HIS A 176 -19.44 7.47 -6.68
CA HIS A 176 -18.41 8.44 -7.01
C HIS A 176 -17.90 9.08 -5.73
N PHE A 177 -16.60 8.93 -5.47
CA PHE A 177 -15.92 9.45 -4.29
C PHE A 177 -15.07 10.64 -4.73
N GLY A 178 -15.42 11.85 -4.32
CA GLY A 178 -14.71 13.04 -4.81
C GLY A 178 -14.79 14.26 -3.92
N HIS A 179 -14.36 15.39 -4.49
CA HIS A 179 -14.39 16.71 -3.83
C HIS A 179 -15.78 17.11 -3.31
N PHE A 180 -16.84 16.53 -3.88
CA PHE A 180 -18.24 16.74 -3.51
C PHE A 180 -18.75 15.78 -2.40
N GLY A 181 -17.94 14.84 -1.91
CA GLY A 181 -18.34 13.76 -1.01
C GLY A 181 -18.56 12.44 -1.76
N VAL A 182 -19.48 11.61 -1.29
CA VAL A 182 -19.86 10.34 -1.95
C VAL A 182 -21.22 10.47 -2.62
N TYR A 183 -21.28 10.22 -3.92
CA TYR A 183 -22.44 10.44 -4.78
C TYR A 183 -22.78 9.20 -5.58
N THR A 184 -24.06 8.99 -5.82
CA THR A 184 -24.53 8.20 -6.96
C THR A 184 -24.56 9.07 -8.22
N ASP A 185 -24.90 8.49 -9.37
CA ASP A 185 -25.10 9.25 -10.62
C ASP A 185 -26.04 10.46 -10.48
N ASN A 186 -26.98 10.44 -9.53
CA ASN A 186 -28.10 11.38 -9.43
C ASN A 186 -28.08 12.28 -8.19
N GLY A 187 -27.19 12.05 -7.23
CA GLY A 187 -27.15 12.84 -6.00
C GLY A 187 -26.31 12.21 -4.90
N PRO A 188 -26.17 12.90 -3.75
CA PRO A 188 -25.39 12.40 -2.62
C PRO A 188 -25.94 11.07 -2.13
N ASP A 189 -25.06 10.14 -1.80
CA ASP A 189 -25.45 8.90 -1.15
C ASP A 189 -25.70 9.19 0.34
N PRO A 190 -26.93 8.91 0.85
CA PRO A 190 -27.33 9.28 2.20
C PRO A 190 -26.59 8.52 3.31
N ARG A 191 -25.89 7.43 2.99
CA ARG A 191 -25.07 6.68 3.96
C ARG A 191 -23.86 7.48 4.42
N PHE A 192 -23.37 8.41 3.60
CA PHE A 192 -22.11 9.09 3.83
C PHE A 192 -22.30 10.49 4.41
N SER A 193 -21.26 10.95 5.10
CA SER A 193 -21.29 12.19 5.87
C SER A 193 -21.57 13.45 5.03
N ARG A 194 -22.26 14.40 5.66
CA ARG A 194 -22.35 15.80 5.20
C ARG A 194 -21.10 16.55 5.63
N TYR A 195 -20.00 16.33 4.90
CA TYR A 195 -18.66 16.79 5.29
C TYR A 195 -18.59 18.28 5.63
N LYS A 196 -19.21 19.16 4.82
CA LYS A 196 -19.16 20.61 5.02
C LYS A 196 -19.80 21.05 6.34
N VAL A 197 -20.87 20.35 6.73
CA VAL A 197 -21.63 20.63 7.96
C VAL A 197 -20.91 20.10 9.18
N ARG A 198 -20.36 18.89 9.08
CA ARG A 198 -19.84 18.13 10.23
C ARG A 198 -18.41 18.49 10.61
N TYR A 199 -17.54 18.73 9.64
CA TYR A 199 -16.10 18.88 9.90
C TYR A 199 -15.58 20.28 9.56
N LYS A 200 -14.57 20.70 10.33
CA LYS A 200 -13.97 22.03 10.22
C LYS A 200 -13.00 22.11 9.06
N ASP A 201 -12.92 23.31 8.50
CA ASP A 201 -11.95 23.66 7.47
C ASP A 201 -11.12 24.86 7.95
N HIS A 202 -9.83 24.62 8.18
CA HIS A 202 -8.89 25.62 8.66
C HIS A 202 -7.98 26.15 7.55
N SER A 203 -8.29 25.87 6.28
CA SER A 203 -7.43 26.23 5.14
C SER A 203 -7.24 27.74 4.94
N ALA A 204 -8.05 28.57 5.61
CA ALA A 204 -7.90 30.02 5.62
C ALA A 204 -6.75 30.53 6.52
N LEU A 205 -6.13 29.67 7.34
CA LEU A 205 -4.96 30.04 8.14
C LEU A 205 -3.76 30.36 7.24
N SER A 206 -2.99 31.39 7.61
CA SER A 206 -1.68 31.62 6.99
C SER A 206 -0.71 30.49 7.36
N ALA A 207 0.30 30.25 6.50
CA ALA A 207 1.31 29.22 6.77
C ALA A 207 1.99 29.43 8.15
N ALA A 208 2.34 30.67 8.50
CA ALA A 208 2.95 30.99 9.78
C ALA A 208 2.02 30.66 10.97
N ALA A 209 0.71 30.98 10.87
CA ALA A 209 -0.24 30.67 11.93
C ALA A 209 -0.48 29.15 12.06
N ALA A 210 -0.62 28.46 10.93
CA ALA A 210 -0.80 27.01 10.89
C ALA A 210 0.41 26.26 11.46
N LEU A 211 1.63 26.68 11.14
CA LEU A 211 2.85 26.06 11.67
C LEU A 211 3.07 26.35 13.16
N ALA A 212 2.68 27.54 13.64
CA ALA A 212 2.82 27.90 15.05
C ALA A 212 1.86 27.10 15.96
N ALA A 213 0.66 26.79 15.45
CA ALA A 213 -0.34 26.02 16.19
C ALA A 213 -1.22 25.23 15.21
N TRP A 214 -0.75 24.04 14.82
CA TRP A 214 -1.48 23.20 13.86
C TRP A 214 -2.83 22.78 14.47
N PRO A 215 -3.98 23.12 13.85
CA PRO A 215 -5.28 22.71 14.37
C PRO A 215 -5.39 21.19 14.40
N THR A 216 -5.97 20.64 15.48
CA THR A 216 -6.18 19.20 15.66
C THR A 216 -7.67 18.86 15.73
N ASP A 217 -8.02 17.66 15.26
CA ASP A 217 -9.36 17.07 15.36
C ASP A 217 -9.22 15.72 16.10
N SER A 218 -9.59 15.67 17.38
CA SER A 218 -9.43 14.47 18.20
C SER A 218 -10.24 13.28 17.69
N ALA A 219 -11.40 13.52 17.08
CA ALA A 219 -12.22 12.46 16.50
C ALA A 219 -11.58 11.90 15.23
N LEU A 220 -10.92 12.74 14.42
CA LEU A 220 -10.12 12.28 13.28
C LEU A 220 -8.92 11.46 13.76
N ARG A 221 -8.18 11.95 14.76
CA ARG A 221 -6.95 11.33 15.26
C ARG A 221 -7.16 9.91 15.80
N ALA A 222 -8.32 9.63 16.38
CA ALA A 222 -8.64 8.33 16.97
C ALA A 222 -8.96 7.24 15.93
N ARG A 223 -9.10 7.60 14.64
CA ARG A 223 -9.53 6.66 13.60
C ARG A 223 -8.38 5.82 13.02
N LYS A 224 -8.73 4.59 12.65
CA LYS A 224 -7.90 3.61 11.95
C LYS A 224 -8.59 3.20 10.64
N LEU A 225 -7.83 2.82 9.62
CA LEU A 225 -8.40 2.39 8.34
C LEU A 225 -9.11 1.04 8.43
N THR A 226 -8.67 0.19 9.36
CA THR A 226 -9.20 -1.16 9.60
C THR A 226 -9.27 -1.45 11.10
N PRO A 227 -10.13 -2.41 11.51
CA PRO A 227 -10.15 -2.88 12.89
C PRO A 227 -8.84 -3.52 13.36
N SER A 228 -8.05 -4.12 12.44
CA SER A 228 -6.74 -4.71 12.75
C SER A 228 -5.70 -3.65 13.13
N GLY A 229 -5.88 -2.40 12.72
CA GLY A 229 -4.94 -1.32 13.02
C GLY A 229 -3.57 -1.52 12.34
N ASP A 230 -3.55 -2.14 11.16
CA ASP A 230 -2.33 -2.34 10.37
C ASP A 230 -1.78 -1.04 9.76
N ASP A 231 -2.46 0.11 9.97
CA ASP A 231 -2.11 1.45 9.50
C ASP A 231 -1.37 2.31 10.55
N GLN A 232 -0.61 1.69 11.44
CA GLN A 232 0.04 2.38 12.55
C GLN A 232 1.23 3.26 12.13
N ASN A 233 1.21 4.53 12.48
CA ASN A 233 2.27 5.50 12.22
C ASN A 233 3.07 5.77 13.50
N ALA A 234 3.82 4.77 13.98
CA ALA A 234 4.50 4.80 15.29
C ALA A 234 5.41 6.02 15.52
N TRP A 235 5.98 6.60 14.47
CA TRP A 235 6.80 7.81 14.55
C TRP A 235 6.01 9.08 14.92
N LEU A 236 4.67 9.05 14.86
CA LEU A 236 3.78 10.10 15.40
C LEU A 236 3.43 9.91 16.89
N GLY A 237 3.85 8.79 17.48
CA GLY A 237 3.54 8.40 18.85
C GLY A 237 2.75 7.10 18.95
N GLU A 238 2.67 6.59 20.17
CA GLU A 238 1.91 5.38 20.48
C GLU A 238 0.43 5.56 20.13
N GLY A 239 -0.17 4.55 19.49
CA GLY A 239 -1.57 4.59 19.08
C GLY A 239 -1.91 5.60 17.98
N ALA A 240 -0.93 6.19 17.30
CA ALA A 240 -1.16 7.03 16.14
C ALA A 240 -1.37 6.17 14.88
N TYR A 241 -2.58 6.18 14.31
CA TYR A 241 -2.93 5.45 13.08
C TYR A 241 -3.12 6.45 11.92
N ALA A 242 -3.72 6.02 10.79
CA ALA A 242 -3.89 6.90 9.62
C ALA A 242 -4.66 8.19 9.96
N GLY A 243 -5.56 8.16 10.95
CA GLY A 243 -6.34 9.34 11.35
C GLY A 243 -5.49 10.42 11.97
N ALA A 244 -4.56 10.03 12.85
CA ALA A 244 -3.57 10.95 13.40
C ALA A 244 -2.70 11.52 12.28
N TYR A 245 -2.29 10.69 11.32
CA TYR A 245 -1.52 11.15 10.17
C TYR A 245 -2.28 12.19 9.34
N PHE A 246 -3.54 11.92 8.96
CA PHE A 246 -4.35 12.87 8.19
C PHE A 246 -4.59 14.17 8.96
N ASP A 247 -4.75 14.11 10.27
CA ASP A 247 -4.85 15.30 11.12
C ASP A 247 -3.57 16.16 11.07
N GLU A 248 -2.40 15.54 10.99
CA GLU A 248 -1.11 16.24 10.84
C GLU A 248 -0.90 16.87 9.46
N VAL A 249 -1.55 16.33 8.42
CA VAL A 249 -1.35 16.71 7.01
C VAL A 249 -2.36 17.74 6.50
N PHE A 250 -3.62 17.69 6.95
CA PHE A 250 -4.69 18.53 6.41
C PHE A 250 -5.18 19.60 7.40
N LEU A 251 -5.18 20.86 6.95
CA LEU A 251 -5.93 21.94 7.60
C LEU A 251 -7.44 21.82 7.36
N ASN A 252 -7.85 21.37 6.18
CA ASN A 252 -9.24 21.01 5.92
C ASN A 252 -9.53 19.62 6.49
N LYS A 253 -10.06 19.54 7.71
CA LYS A 253 -10.32 18.25 8.39
C LYS A 253 -11.36 17.40 7.67
N ARG A 254 -12.19 18.01 6.82
CA ARG A 254 -13.11 17.28 5.91
C ARG A 254 -12.35 16.29 5.03
N VAL A 255 -11.17 16.67 4.54
CA VAL A 255 -10.34 15.83 3.67
C VAL A 255 -9.85 14.59 4.43
N GLY A 256 -9.40 14.76 5.68
CA GLY A 256 -8.97 13.62 6.50
C GLY A 256 -10.09 12.60 6.74
N HIS A 257 -11.29 13.07 7.12
CA HIS A 257 -12.46 12.18 7.27
C HIS A 257 -12.92 11.56 5.94
N PHE A 258 -12.79 12.28 4.82
CA PHE A 258 -13.11 11.75 3.50
C PHE A 258 -12.11 10.69 3.02
N LEU A 259 -10.82 10.85 3.33
CA LEU A 259 -9.78 9.88 2.95
C LEU A 259 -10.02 8.50 3.57
N PHE A 260 -10.54 8.41 4.79
CA PHE A 260 -10.96 7.12 5.34
C PHE A 260 -11.94 6.40 4.41
N VAL A 261 -13.01 7.08 4.04
CA VAL A 261 -14.03 6.51 3.15
C VAL A 261 -13.42 6.17 1.78
N LEU A 262 -12.63 7.08 1.20
CA LEU A 262 -12.02 6.86 -0.11
C LEU A 262 -11.07 5.65 -0.11
N LEU A 263 -10.16 5.56 0.86
CA LEU A 263 -9.13 4.53 0.91
C LEU A 263 -9.67 3.15 1.33
N THR A 264 -10.69 3.14 2.20
CA THR A 264 -11.38 1.90 2.59
C THR A 264 -12.14 1.28 1.42
N TYR A 265 -12.82 2.09 0.59
CA TYR A 265 -13.68 1.57 -0.49
C TYR A 265 -13.02 1.45 -1.86
N THR A 266 -11.83 2.03 -2.05
CA THR A 266 -11.11 1.98 -3.33
C THR A 266 -9.77 1.25 -3.20
N GLY A 267 -9.22 0.82 -4.34
CA GLY A 267 -8.04 -0.04 -4.41
C GLY A 267 -7.58 -0.23 -5.85
N SER A 268 -6.64 -1.16 -6.07
CA SER A 268 -6.01 -1.37 -7.38
C SER A 268 -7.00 -1.72 -8.49
N ILE A 269 -8.10 -2.42 -8.19
CA ILE A 269 -9.18 -2.69 -9.15
C ILE A 269 -9.87 -1.43 -9.67
N HIS A 270 -9.91 -0.37 -8.86
CA HIS A 270 -10.47 0.92 -9.28
C HIS A 270 -9.47 1.70 -10.13
N LEU A 271 -8.17 1.51 -9.89
CA LEU A 271 -7.09 2.13 -10.65
C LEU A 271 -6.79 1.39 -11.96
N SER A 272 -7.14 0.12 -12.08
CA SER A 272 -7.08 -0.61 -13.36
C SER A 272 -8.16 -0.16 -14.34
N SER A 273 -9.31 0.29 -13.81
CA SER A 273 -10.47 0.71 -14.59
C SER A 273 -10.25 1.98 -15.40
N HIS A 274 -10.69 1.93 -16.66
CA HIS A 274 -10.68 3.09 -17.56
C HIS A 274 -11.68 4.19 -17.17
N TRP A 275 -12.46 4.02 -16.10
CA TRP A 275 -13.27 5.09 -15.51
C TRP A 275 -12.42 6.13 -14.75
N ASN A 276 -11.26 5.71 -14.24
CA ASN A 276 -10.46 6.48 -13.29
C ASN A 276 -9.08 6.83 -13.82
N THR A 277 -8.50 5.93 -14.61
CA THR A 277 -7.18 6.08 -15.23
C THR A 277 -7.26 5.74 -16.71
N PHE A 278 -6.17 5.92 -17.46
CA PHE A 278 -6.05 5.48 -18.84
C PHE A 278 -4.65 4.90 -19.09
N ASN A 279 -4.54 3.99 -20.06
CA ASN A 279 -3.24 3.42 -20.45
C ASN A 279 -2.47 4.42 -21.31
N LEU A 280 -1.14 4.47 -21.13
CA LEU A 280 -0.24 5.24 -21.97
C LEU A 280 0.85 4.36 -22.58
N ALA A 281 1.45 4.87 -23.65
CA ALA A 281 2.67 4.32 -24.24
C ALA A 281 3.82 4.31 -23.22
N ALA A 282 4.71 3.32 -23.31
CA ALA A 282 5.77 3.12 -22.33
C ALA A 282 6.75 4.31 -22.25
N ALA A 283 7.07 4.92 -23.41
CA ALA A 283 8.01 6.03 -23.52
C ALA A 283 7.52 7.34 -22.86
N ASP A 284 6.21 7.45 -22.58
CA ASP A 284 5.58 8.65 -22.03
C ASP A 284 5.38 8.58 -20.51
N ILE A 285 5.99 7.59 -19.86
CA ILE A 285 6.02 7.44 -18.40
C ILE A 285 6.60 8.70 -17.73
N ARG A 286 5.95 9.16 -16.65
CA ARG A 286 6.43 10.28 -15.84
C ARG A 286 6.06 10.13 -14.37
N GLU A 287 6.60 10.99 -13.53
CA GLU A 287 6.26 11.01 -12.11
C GLU A 287 4.76 11.23 -11.85
N GLY A 288 4.23 10.52 -10.87
CA GLY A 288 2.82 10.55 -10.51
C GLY A 288 1.91 9.63 -11.34
N ASP A 289 2.42 9.02 -12.41
CA ASP A 289 1.78 7.88 -13.06
C ASP A 289 1.74 6.67 -12.09
N VAL A 290 0.90 5.70 -12.40
CA VAL A 290 0.70 4.50 -11.58
C VAL A 290 0.93 3.24 -12.41
N LEU A 291 1.78 2.34 -11.91
CA LEU A 291 1.95 1.00 -12.45
C LEU A 291 1.02 0.07 -11.68
N VAL A 292 0.16 -0.68 -12.40
CA VAL A 292 -0.80 -1.61 -11.79
C VAL A 292 -0.47 -3.03 -12.21
N GLU A 293 -0.14 -3.91 -11.27
CA GLU A 293 -0.06 -5.35 -11.50
C GLU A 293 -1.43 -5.99 -11.29
N ARG A 294 -1.81 -6.90 -12.18
CA ARG A 294 -3.09 -7.65 -12.17
C ARG A 294 -2.83 -9.07 -12.63
N TRP A 295 -3.21 -10.04 -11.81
CA TRP A 295 -3.21 -11.47 -12.17
C TRP A 295 -4.63 -12.07 -12.25
N GLN A 296 -5.63 -11.30 -11.81
CA GLN A 296 -7.05 -11.64 -11.83
C GLN A 296 -7.91 -10.40 -12.16
N ARG A 297 -9.12 -10.60 -12.67
CA ARG A 297 -10.05 -9.53 -13.07
C ARG A 297 -10.84 -8.96 -11.88
N GLN A 298 -11.19 -9.82 -10.94
CA GLN A 298 -11.74 -9.41 -9.64
C GLN A 298 -10.66 -9.60 -8.58
N GLY A 299 -10.74 -8.89 -7.45
CA GLY A 299 -9.71 -8.96 -6.40
C GLY A 299 -8.58 -7.93 -6.53
N ILE A 300 -7.60 -8.06 -5.64
CA ILE A 300 -6.52 -7.09 -5.45
C ILE A 300 -5.32 -7.45 -6.31
N GLY A 301 -4.75 -6.42 -6.95
CA GLY A 301 -3.43 -6.43 -7.55
C GLY A 301 -2.47 -5.46 -6.85
N HIS A 302 -1.20 -5.40 -7.28
CA HIS A 302 -0.22 -4.46 -6.74
C HIS A 302 -0.30 -3.10 -7.47
N THR A 303 0.00 -1.99 -6.79
CA THR A 303 0.04 -0.66 -7.39
C THR A 303 1.25 0.10 -6.89
N LEU A 304 2.00 0.66 -7.84
CA LEU A 304 3.19 1.44 -7.56
C LEU A 304 3.07 2.81 -8.19
N VAL A 305 3.53 3.84 -7.49
CA VAL A 305 3.58 5.22 -7.98
C VAL A 305 4.93 5.43 -8.64
N VAL A 306 4.94 5.97 -9.86
CA VAL A 306 6.18 6.41 -10.52
C VAL A 306 6.71 7.63 -9.78
N LYS A 307 7.87 7.47 -9.14
CA LYS A 307 8.45 8.48 -8.26
C LYS A 307 9.49 9.36 -8.96
N ARG A 308 10.24 8.76 -9.87
CA ARG A 308 11.29 9.45 -10.62
C ARG A 308 11.43 8.80 -11.98
N VAL A 309 11.58 9.62 -13.01
CA VAL A 309 11.97 9.21 -14.35
C VAL A 309 13.12 10.12 -14.77
N ALA A 310 14.31 9.56 -14.99
CA ALA A 310 15.48 10.32 -15.38
C ALA A 310 16.23 9.64 -16.53
N PRO A 311 16.73 10.38 -17.53
CA PRO A 311 17.67 9.82 -18.48
C PRO A 311 18.93 9.32 -17.78
N ILE A 312 19.49 8.23 -18.27
CA ILE A 312 20.76 7.69 -17.76
C ILE A 312 21.91 8.52 -18.34
N PRO A 313 22.80 9.10 -17.51
CA PRO A 313 23.95 9.84 -18.02
C PRO A 313 24.83 9.00 -18.96
N GLY A 314 25.06 9.48 -20.18
CA GLY A 314 25.82 8.75 -21.21
C GLY A 314 25.01 7.71 -22.00
N PHE A 315 23.76 7.48 -21.63
CA PHE A 315 22.77 6.68 -22.36
C PHE A 315 21.44 7.43 -22.37
N GLU A 316 21.42 8.61 -22.99
CA GLU A 316 20.29 9.54 -22.89
C GLU A 316 18.99 9.01 -23.51
N GLN A 317 19.06 7.90 -24.27
CA GLN A 317 17.89 7.18 -24.81
C GLN A 317 17.27 6.21 -23.80
N ASN A 318 17.96 5.92 -22.69
CA ASN A 318 17.51 5.01 -21.64
C ASN A 318 17.08 5.78 -20.39
N LEU A 319 16.15 5.19 -19.65
CA LEU A 319 15.55 5.77 -18.46
C LEU A 319 15.92 4.96 -17.20
N ASP A 320 16.31 5.68 -16.16
CA ASP A 320 16.22 5.25 -14.77
C ASP A 320 14.84 5.61 -14.23
N VAL A 321 14.07 4.60 -13.85
CA VAL A 321 12.76 4.79 -13.24
C VAL A 321 12.80 4.26 -11.82
N GLU A 322 12.35 5.07 -10.86
CA GLU A 322 12.15 4.64 -9.48
C GLU A 322 10.65 4.62 -9.15
N LEU A 323 10.20 3.54 -8.51
CA LEU A 323 8.82 3.35 -8.08
C LEU A 323 8.67 3.46 -6.56
N MET A 324 7.45 3.74 -6.10
CA MET A 324 7.09 3.65 -4.69
C MET A 324 5.85 2.78 -4.49
N SER A 325 5.90 1.85 -3.53
CA SER A 325 4.75 1.00 -3.24
C SER A 325 4.51 0.82 -1.75
N GLY A 326 3.25 0.93 -1.33
CA GLY A 326 2.75 0.36 -0.07
C GLY A 326 2.64 -1.17 -0.17
N SER A 327 1.92 -1.82 0.76
CA SER A 327 1.64 -3.27 0.68
C SER A 327 0.40 -3.63 1.48
N MET A 328 -0.07 -4.86 1.34
CA MET A 328 -0.88 -5.51 2.38
C MET A 328 -0.05 -6.58 3.11
N PRO A 329 -0.15 -6.67 4.45
CA PRO A 329 -0.69 -5.64 5.34
C PRO A 329 -0.01 -4.27 5.16
N ARG A 330 -0.71 -3.21 5.57
CA ARG A 330 -0.28 -1.84 5.32
C ARG A 330 1.13 -1.59 5.85
N ARG A 331 1.93 -0.86 5.07
CA ARG A 331 3.28 -0.47 5.46
C ARG A 331 3.62 0.90 4.92
N GLN A 332 4.64 1.55 5.48
CA GLN A 332 5.19 2.75 4.86
C GLN A 332 5.66 2.41 3.44
N PRO A 333 5.33 3.24 2.43
CA PRO A 333 5.75 3.05 1.07
C PRO A 333 7.26 2.84 0.97
N VAL A 334 7.67 1.83 0.22
CA VAL A 334 9.09 1.55 -0.05
C VAL A 334 9.44 2.27 -1.34
N TRP A 335 10.54 3.02 -1.31
CA TRP A 335 11.14 3.62 -2.48
C TRP A 335 12.08 2.61 -3.14
N SER A 336 11.64 2.04 -4.26
CA SER A 336 12.37 1.02 -5.00
C SER A 336 13.52 1.61 -5.81
N SER A 337 14.63 0.86 -5.89
CA SER A 337 15.76 1.18 -6.78
C SER A 337 15.35 1.07 -8.26
N PRO A 338 16.15 1.61 -9.20
CA PRO A 338 15.91 1.41 -10.62
C PRO A 338 15.86 -0.07 -11.04
N ALA A 339 16.73 -0.91 -10.47
CA ALA A 339 16.76 -2.34 -10.75
C ALA A 339 15.47 -3.05 -10.30
N SER A 340 15.02 -2.80 -9.07
CA SER A 340 13.74 -3.34 -8.58
C SER A 340 12.54 -2.76 -9.34
N SER A 341 12.63 -1.50 -9.79
CA SER A 341 11.55 -0.86 -10.56
C SER A 341 11.43 -1.45 -11.97
N LYS A 342 12.56 -1.78 -12.61
CA LYS A 342 12.60 -2.46 -13.89
C LYS A 342 11.88 -3.80 -13.84
N SER A 343 12.14 -4.62 -12.81
CA SER A 343 11.48 -5.93 -12.69
C SER A 343 9.95 -5.82 -12.57
N TYR A 344 9.43 -4.77 -11.95
CA TYR A 344 7.98 -4.51 -11.96
C TYR A 344 7.51 -4.04 -13.34
N LEU A 345 8.19 -3.09 -13.98
CA LEU A 345 7.76 -2.51 -15.27
C LEU A 345 7.78 -3.52 -16.42
N THR A 346 8.54 -4.60 -16.29
CA THR A 346 8.67 -5.65 -17.32
C THR A 346 7.97 -6.97 -16.93
N SER A 347 7.35 -7.00 -15.75
CA SER A 347 6.52 -8.12 -15.27
C SER A 347 5.30 -8.35 -16.15
N GLU A 348 4.99 -9.61 -16.46
CA GLU A 348 3.78 -9.97 -17.22
C GLU A 348 2.49 -9.55 -16.51
N TYR A 349 2.50 -9.48 -15.18
CA TYR A 349 1.36 -8.99 -14.39
C TYR A 349 1.02 -7.53 -14.66
N THR A 350 1.90 -6.77 -15.31
CA THR A 350 1.62 -5.39 -15.76
C THR A 350 0.94 -5.34 -17.13
N GLY A 351 0.23 -6.40 -17.50
CA GLY A 351 -0.51 -6.49 -18.75
C GLY A 351 0.33 -6.96 -19.93
N GLY A 352 1.30 -7.85 -19.68
CA GLY A 352 2.19 -8.42 -20.69
C GLY A 352 1.52 -9.43 -21.63
N PRO A 353 2.31 -10.11 -22.49
CA PRO A 353 1.81 -10.97 -23.57
C PRO A 353 1.30 -12.36 -23.13
N GLY A 354 1.48 -12.74 -21.87
CA GLY A 354 1.04 -14.02 -21.32
C GLY A 354 -0.45 -14.11 -21.01
N ASP A 355 -0.90 -15.33 -20.70
CA ASP A 355 -2.25 -15.62 -20.20
C ASP A 355 -2.23 -15.79 -18.69
N SER A 356 -3.22 -15.21 -18.00
CA SER A 356 -3.47 -15.54 -16.60
C SER A 356 -4.19 -16.87 -16.48
N ASP A 357 -3.96 -17.56 -15.36
CA ASP A 357 -4.56 -18.87 -15.09
C ASP A 357 -6.10 -18.82 -15.03
N GLU A 358 -6.69 -17.65 -14.79
CA GLU A 358 -8.11 -17.51 -14.45
C GLU A 358 -8.94 -16.65 -15.42
N ASP A 359 -8.34 -15.71 -16.16
CA ASP A 359 -9.09 -14.61 -16.80
C ASP A 359 -8.63 -14.23 -18.22
N GLY A 360 -7.85 -15.08 -18.89
CA GLY A 360 -7.34 -14.83 -20.25
C GLY A 360 -6.09 -13.94 -20.25
N PRO A 361 -5.79 -13.20 -21.34
CA PRO A 361 -4.51 -12.51 -21.47
C PRO A 361 -4.33 -11.43 -20.39
N TYR A 362 -3.12 -11.32 -19.81
CA TYR A 362 -2.83 -10.31 -18.78
C TYR A 362 -3.18 -8.89 -19.23
N ALA A 363 -2.96 -8.58 -20.51
CA ALA A 363 -3.32 -7.29 -21.12
C ALA A 363 -4.82 -6.93 -20.96
N ALA A 364 -5.71 -7.92 -20.82
CA ALA A 364 -7.15 -7.71 -20.65
C ALA A 364 -7.57 -7.49 -19.18
N LEU A 365 -6.67 -7.70 -18.21
CA LEU A 365 -6.98 -7.54 -16.77
C LEU A 365 -6.92 -6.10 -16.29
N GLY A 366 -6.57 -5.17 -17.19
CA GLY A 366 -6.45 -3.75 -16.91
C GLY A 366 -5.19 -3.39 -16.13
N GLY A 367 -4.13 -4.21 -16.16
CA GLY A 367 -2.82 -3.88 -15.61
C GLY A 367 -2.03 -2.86 -16.45
N GLY A 368 -0.80 -2.58 -16.02
CA GLY A 368 0.19 -1.78 -16.72
C GLY A 368 0.33 -0.34 -16.25
N ILE A 369 1.18 0.41 -16.97
CA ILE A 369 1.42 1.83 -16.70
C ILE A 369 0.19 2.65 -17.08
N LYS A 370 -0.25 3.52 -16.16
CA LYS A 370 -1.47 4.31 -16.28
C LYS A 370 -1.31 5.72 -15.76
N ARG A 371 -2.09 6.63 -16.34
CA ARG A 371 -2.20 8.03 -15.89
C ARG A 371 -3.61 8.33 -15.44
N TRP A 372 -3.74 9.24 -14.49
CA TRP A 372 -5.03 9.69 -13.98
C TRP A 372 -5.85 10.38 -15.06
N ARG A 373 -7.13 10.02 -15.16
CA ARG A 373 -8.09 10.86 -15.88
C ARG A 373 -8.36 12.13 -15.09
N THR A 374 -8.70 13.21 -15.80
CA THR A 374 -8.98 14.51 -15.18
C THR A 374 -10.48 14.78 -15.17
N PRO A 375 -11.07 15.15 -14.01
CA PRO A 375 -12.48 15.51 -13.98
C PRO A 375 -12.73 16.85 -14.67
N VAL A 376 -13.70 16.86 -15.59
CA VAL A 376 -14.25 18.09 -16.19
C VAL A 376 -15.77 18.04 -16.21
N VAL A 377 -16.39 19.22 -16.30
CA VAL A 377 -17.85 19.33 -16.42
C VAL A 377 -18.22 19.34 -17.90
N GLN A 378 -19.08 18.42 -18.31
CA GLN A 378 -19.68 18.38 -19.64
C GLN A 378 -21.17 18.07 -19.54
N ASN A 379 -22.01 18.89 -20.17
CA ASN A 379 -23.47 18.71 -20.19
C ASN A 379 -24.07 18.57 -18.77
N GLY A 380 -23.61 19.40 -17.82
CA GLY A 380 -24.09 19.42 -16.44
C GLY A 380 -23.67 18.24 -15.58
N ARG A 381 -22.68 17.44 -16.02
CA ARG A 381 -22.15 16.28 -15.30
C ARG A 381 -20.65 16.27 -15.27
N TRP A 382 -20.08 15.70 -14.21
CA TRP A 382 -18.66 15.40 -14.14
C TRP A 382 -18.32 14.22 -15.04
N ARG A 383 -17.16 14.29 -15.68
CA ARG A 383 -16.56 13.22 -16.48
C ARG A 383 -15.06 13.16 -16.24
N ASN A 384 -14.53 11.97 -16.07
CA ASN A 384 -13.10 11.69 -16.01
C ASN A 384 -12.58 11.53 -17.44
N VAL A 385 -11.94 12.57 -17.96
CA VAL A 385 -11.49 12.63 -19.35
C VAL A 385 -10.00 12.38 -19.47
N ILE A 386 -9.58 12.02 -20.68
CA ILE A 386 -8.16 12.04 -21.03
C ILE A 386 -7.78 13.49 -21.31
N PRO A 387 -6.74 14.04 -20.64
CA PRO A 387 -6.29 15.39 -20.91
C PRO A 387 -5.94 15.57 -22.39
N GLN A 388 -6.24 16.75 -22.95
CA GLN A 388 -5.96 17.03 -24.36
C GLN A 388 -4.47 16.84 -24.72
N SER A 389 -3.57 17.15 -23.79
CA SER A 389 -2.12 16.96 -23.93
C SER A 389 -1.71 15.49 -24.01
N ASP A 390 -2.50 14.57 -23.46
CA ASP A 390 -2.18 13.15 -23.38
C ASP A 390 -2.85 12.31 -24.48
N LEU A 391 -3.66 12.92 -25.36
CA LEU A 391 -4.33 12.18 -26.45
C LEU A 391 -3.34 11.54 -27.43
N GLY A 392 -2.15 12.11 -27.59
CA GLY A 392 -1.12 11.55 -28.48
C GLY A 392 -0.40 10.32 -27.92
N VAL A 393 -0.50 10.09 -26.61
CA VAL A 393 0.23 9.03 -25.89
C VAL A 393 -0.73 7.97 -25.31
N TRP A 394 -2.03 8.21 -25.42
CA TRP A 394 -3.08 7.34 -24.92
C TRP A 394 -3.16 6.05 -25.75
N VAL A 395 -3.17 4.92 -25.04
CA VAL A 395 -3.44 3.59 -25.59
C VAL A 395 -4.86 3.19 -25.18
N ASN A 396 -5.71 2.88 -26.15
CA ASN A 396 -7.08 2.46 -25.86
C ASN A 396 -7.08 1.14 -25.08
N HIS A 397 -7.93 1.00 -24.07
CA HIS A 397 -8.05 -0.20 -23.25
C HIS A 397 -8.37 -1.47 -24.06
N THR A 398 -8.98 -1.35 -25.25
CA THR A 398 -9.24 -2.49 -26.13
C THR A 398 -8.06 -2.85 -27.03
N ASP A 399 -7.02 -2.01 -27.09
CA ASP A 399 -5.80 -2.30 -27.85
C ASP A 399 -4.87 -3.19 -27.01
N LEU A 400 -5.30 -4.45 -26.84
CA LEU A 400 -4.59 -5.42 -26.02
C LEU A 400 -3.19 -5.73 -26.56
N ALA A 401 -2.98 -5.58 -27.88
CA ALA A 401 -1.68 -5.79 -28.50
C ALA A 401 -0.70 -4.68 -28.13
N ALA A 402 -1.12 -3.42 -28.19
CA ALA A 402 -0.29 -2.30 -27.74
C ALA A 402 -0.03 -2.39 -26.23
N ILE A 403 -1.04 -2.77 -25.43
CA ILE A 403 -0.88 -2.96 -23.98
C ILE A 403 0.15 -4.04 -23.67
N ALA A 404 0.05 -5.20 -24.32
CA ALA A 404 0.96 -6.35 -24.16
C ALA A 404 2.40 -6.04 -24.58
N ALA A 405 2.58 -5.24 -25.63
CA ALA A 405 3.91 -4.89 -26.14
C ALA A 405 4.74 -4.02 -25.17
N ARG A 406 4.09 -3.32 -24.22
CA ARG A 406 4.77 -2.36 -23.33
C ARG A 406 5.84 -2.97 -22.45
N THR A 407 5.70 -4.23 -22.01
CA THR A 407 6.73 -4.88 -21.20
C THR A 407 8.04 -5.01 -21.99
N ALA A 408 7.96 -5.37 -23.28
CA ALA A 408 9.11 -5.42 -24.18
C ALA A 408 9.65 -4.02 -24.54
N GLU A 409 8.77 -3.01 -24.65
CA GLU A 409 9.20 -1.61 -24.82
C GLU A 409 9.97 -1.13 -23.59
N PHE A 410 9.50 -1.42 -22.38
CA PHE A 410 10.21 -1.09 -21.15
C PHE A 410 11.55 -1.81 -21.05
N GLU A 411 11.67 -3.05 -21.52
CA GLU A 411 12.99 -3.71 -21.55
C GLU A 411 14.02 -2.97 -22.41
N GLN A 412 13.57 -2.29 -23.46
CA GLN A 412 14.44 -1.48 -24.33
C GLN A 412 14.67 -0.07 -23.78
N LEU A 413 13.64 0.54 -23.20
CA LEU A 413 13.67 1.92 -22.70
C LEU A 413 14.42 2.04 -21.38
N LEU A 414 14.27 1.08 -20.47
CA LEU A 414 14.91 1.12 -19.18
C LEU A 414 16.38 0.75 -19.34
N GLY A 415 17.24 1.37 -18.53
CA GLY A 415 18.66 1.00 -18.49
C GLY A 415 18.85 -0.51 -18.34
N VAL A 416 19.98 -1.01 -18.83
CA VAL A 416 20.48 -2.31 -18.40
C VAL A 416 21.23 -2.04 -17.10
N PRO A 417 20.64 -2.30 -15.92
CA PRO A 417 21.37 -2.19 -14.67
C PRO A 417 22.64 -3.05 -14.78
N THR A 418 23.76 -2.57 -14.25
CA THR A 418 24.99 -3.36 -14.23
C THR A 418 24.73 -4.67 -13.46
N PRO A 419 25.55 -5.73 -13.63
CA PRO A 419 25.40 -6.93 -12.82
C PRO A 419 25.34 -6.63 -11.32
N GLU A 420 26.11 -5.65 -10.84
CA GLU A 420 26.11 -5.21 -9.44
C GLU A 420 24.79 -4.54 -9.03
N GLU A 421 24.21 -3.72 -9.91
CA GLU A 421 22.90 -3.09 -9.66
C GLU A 421 21.75 -4.10 -9.71
N ARG A 422 21.82 -5.09 -10.63
CA ARG A 422 20.89 -6.24 -10.67
C ARG A 422 20.99 -7.04 -9.39
N LEU A 423 22.20 -7.35 -8.95
CA LEU A 423 22.46 -8.07 -7.71
C LEU A 423 21.88 -7.32 -6.52
N ALA A 424 22.20 -6.03 -6.37
CA ALA A 424 21.65 -5.18 -5.32
C ALA A 424 20.12 -5.15 -5.34
N GLY A 425 19.50 -4.97 -6.52
CA GLY A 425 18.05 -4.94 -6.66
C GLY A 425 17.36 -6.27 -6.30
N ILE A 426 17.98 -7.41 -6.62
CA ILE A 426 17.46 -8.73 -6.25
C ILE A 426 17.61 -8.96 -4.74
N LEU A 427 18.76 -8.60 -4.17
CA LEU A 427 18.99 -8.71 -2.72
C LEU A 427 18.05 -7.79 -1.92
N ASP A 428 17.74 -6.59 -2.42
CA ASP A 428 16.73 -5.69 -1.84
C ASP A 428 15.35 -6.35 -1.80
N VAL A 429 14.97 -7.08 -2.86
CA VAL A 429 13.69 -7.83 -2.89
C VAL A 429 13.72 -8.95 -1.87
N ILE A 430 14.78 -9.77 -1.83
CA ILE A 430 14.93 -10.89 -0.88
C ILE A 430 14.83 -10.38 0.56
N GLU A 431 15.57 -9.32 0.91
CA GLU A 431 15.54 -8.76 2.26
C GLU A 431 14.20 -8.11 2.59
N GLY A 432 13.55 -7.46 1.63
CA GLY A 432 12.19 -6.96 1.78
C GLY A 432 11.19 -8.07 2.12
N LYS A 433 11.34 -9.26 1.53
CA LYS A 433 10.51 -10.44 1.85
C LYS A 433 10.87 -11.05 3.20
N ARG A 434 12.15 -11.12 3.57
CA ARG A 434 12.59 -11.54 4.91
C ARG A 434 12.02 -10.64 6.00
N GLN A 435 12.13 -9.33 5.82
CA GLN A 435 11.56 -8.37 6.77
C GLN A 435 10.05 -8.56 6.94
N HIS A 436 9.33 -8.81 5.85
CA HIS A 436 7.91 -9.13 5.94
C HIS A 436 7.66 -10.44 6.72
N LEU A 437 8.49 -11.47 6.55
CA LEU A 437 8.39 -12.73 7.32
C LEU A 437 8.80 -12.57 8.79
N ARG A 438 9.69 -11.63 9.10
CA ARG A 438 9.99 -11.23 10.49
C ARG A 438 8.81 -10.58 11.17
N GLU A 439 8.00 -9.83 10.41
CA GLU A 439 6.79 -9.19 10.89
C GLU A 439 5.61 -10.19 10.94
N LEU A 440 5.48 -11.03 9.92
CA LEU A 440 4.35 -11.92 9.64
C LEU A 440 4.85 -13.30 9.13
N PRO A 441 5.33 -14.18 10.03
CA PRO A 441 6.02 -15.42 9.66
C PRO A 441 5.17 -16.43 8.87
N ALA A 442 3.84 -16.29 8.87
CA ALA A 442 2.93 -17.14 8.12
C ALA A 442 2.69 -16.71 6.65
N SER A 443 3.16 -15.53 6.24
CA SER A 443 2.85 -14.95 4.92
C SER A 443 3.41 -15.78 3.76
N CYS A 444 2.55 -16.53 3.06
CA CYS A 444 2.96 -17.33 1.90
C CYS A 444 3.33 -16.49 0.67
N SER A 445 2.71 -15.32 0.50
CA SER A 445 3.09 -14.39 -0.58
C SER A 445 4.52 -13.87 -0.41
N ALA A 446 4.98 -13.68 0.84
CA ALA A 446 6.36 -13.31 1.10
C ALA A 446 7.33 -14.47 0.90
N ARG A 447 6.94 -15.70 1.26
CA ARG A 447 7.75 -16.90 1.00
C ARG A 447 7.94 -17.14 -0.50
N ALA A 448 6.85 -17.20 -1.27
CA ALA A 448 6.89 -17.42 -2.71
C ALA A 448 7.66 -16.31 -3.43
N GLY A 449 7.39 -15.03 -3.09
CA GLY A 449 8.10 -13.90 -3.68
C GLY A 449 9.60 -13.88 -3.34
N ARG A 450 10.02 -14.47 -2.21
CA ARG A 450 11.44 -14.63 -1.88
C ARG A 450 12.08 -15.71 -2.75
N GLU A 451 11.41 -16.85 -2.92
CA GLU A 451 11.94 -17.95 -3.75
C GLU A 451 12.00 -17.56 -5.24
N GLU A 452 11.03 -16.80 -5.75
CA GLU A 452 11.10 -16.22 -7.09
C GLU A 452 12.32 -15.30 -7.25
N ALA A 453 12.61 -14.47 -6.24
CA ALA A 453 13.78 -13.59 -6.25
C ALA A 453 15.09 -14.39 -6.16
N PHE A 454 15.14 -15.50 -5.41
CA PHE A 454 16.29 -16.42 -5.44
C PHE A 454 16.44 -17.12 -6.80
N GLY A 455 15.37 -17.46 -7.49
CA GLY A 455 15.42 -17.95 -8.87
C GLY A 455 16.16 -16.97 -9.79
N LYS A 456 15.77 -15.70 -9.74
CA LYS A 456 16.43 -14.60 -10.48
C LYS A 456 17.89 -14.40 -10.03
N LEU A 457 18.17 -14.55 -8.72
CA LEU A 457 19.53 -14.47 -8.19
C LEU A 457 20.40 -15.59 -8.78
N TYR A 458 19.91 -16.82 -8.84
CA TYR A 458 20.68 -17.94 -9.39
C TYR A 458 20.99 -17.74 -10.88
N GLU A 459 20.03 -17.24 -11.66
CA GLU A 459 20.25 -16.90 -13.06
C GLU A 459 21.35 -15.85 -13.22
N LEU A 460 21.23 -14.73 -12.49
CA LEU A 460 22.23 -13.66 -12.49
C LEU A 460 23.62 -14.17 -12.08
N MET A 461 23.69 -14.90 -10.99
CA MET A 461 24.94 -15.39 -10.41
C MET A 461 25.62 -16.43 -11.31
N ALA A 462 24.86 -17.26 -12.01
CA ALA A 462 25.40 -18.18 -13.00
C ALA A 462 25.90 -17.46 -14.27
N GLU A 463 25.14 -16.48 -14.78
CA GLU A 463 25.42 -15.78 -16.04
C GLU A 463 26.57 -14.77 -15.93
N ASP A 464 26.50 -13.88 -14.93
CA ASP A 464 27.38 -12.72 -14.81
C ASP A 464 28.55 -12.95 -13.84
N TYR A 465 28.38 -13.82 -12.84
CA TYR A 465 29.39 -14.09 -11.82
C TYR A 465 30.02 -15.48 -11.91
N GLY A 466 29.48 -16.38 -12.74
CA GLY A 466 29.97 -17.74 -12.93
C GLY A 466 29.93 -18.61 -11.67
N THR A 467 29.08 -18.27 -10.70
CA THR A 467 28.91 -19.03 -9.46
C THR A 467 27.74 -20.00 -9.57
N ASP A 468 27.91 -21.21 -9.04
CA ASP A 468 26.82 -22.18 -9.01
C ASP A 468 25.80 -21.86 -7.89
N ARG A 469 24.71 -22.63 -7.89
CA ARG A 469 23.62 -22.46 -6.93
C ARG A 469 24.06 -22.66 -5.48
N ALA A 470 24.86 -23.69 -5.20
CA ALA A 470 25.29 -23.99 -3.84
C ALA A 470 26.20 -22.90 -3.27
N GLU A 471 27.05 -22.32 -4.12
CA GLU A 471 27.87 -21.18 -3.75
C GLU A 471 27.03 -19.91 -3.55
N THR A 472 26.05 -19.68 -4.42
CA THR A 472 25.10 -18.56 -4.25
C THR A 472 24.32 -18.69 -2.94
N ASP A 473 23.84 -19.89 -2.61
CA ASP A 473 23.16 -20.15 -1.34
C ASP A 473 24.07 -19.93 -0.14
N ARG A 474 25.35 -20.37 -0.19
CA ARG A 474 26.32 -20.11 0.88
C ARG A 474 26.52 -18.62 1.16
N GLN A 475 26.51 -17.82 0.09
CA GLN A 475 26.76 -16.37 0.19
C GLN A 475 25.54 -15.60 0.66
N TYR A 476 24.34 -15.96 0.18
CA TYR A 476 23.17 -15.10 0.32
C TYR A 476 22.00 -15.71 1.08
N ARG A 477 21.87 -17.04 1.18
CA ARG A 477 20.80 -17.63 2.00
C ARG A 477 21.16 -17.56 3.48
N LEU A 478 20.14 -17.26 4.26
CA LEU A 478 20.18 -17.26 5.71
C LEU A 478 19.35 -18.42 6.24
N LEU A 479 19.57 -18.79 7.51
CA LEU A 479 18.78 -19.82 8.17
C LEU A 479 17.27 -19.58 8.05
N GLU A 480 16.83 -18.33 8.18
CA GLU A 480 15.41 -17.97 8.09
C GLU A 480 14.78 -18.34 6.74
N ASP A 481 15.57 -18.41 5.66
CA ASP A 481 15.06 -18.79 4.34
C ASP A 481 14.64 -20.25 4.28
N TYR A 482 15.29 -21.11 5.08
CA TYR A 482 14.96 -22.53 5.21
C TYR A 482 13.81 -22.74 6.19
N VAL A 483 13.84 -22.03 7.32
CA VAL A 483 12.80 -22.12 8.36
C VAL A 483 11.46 -21.61 7.83
N PHE A 484 11.46 -20.57 7.00
CA PHE A 484 10.28 -20.06 6.32
C PHE A 484 10.27 -20.47 4.85
N ALA A 485 10.62 -21.71 4.54
CA ALA A 485 10.54 -22.26 3.18
C ALA A 485 9.13 -22.15 2.59
N GLU A 486 9.06 -22.05 1.26
CA GLU A 486 7.81 -21.87 0.53
C GLU A 486 6.82 -23.01 0.75
N LEU A 487 5.56 -22.61 0.93
CA LEU A 487 4.41 -23.50 1.09
C LEU A 487 3.52 -23.38 -0.14
N ARG A 488 2.89 -24.47 -0.56
CA ARG A 488 1.85 -24.42 -1.59
C ARG A 488 0.61 -23.74 -1.03
N TYR A 489 0.24 -22.60 -1.61
CA TYR A 489 -0.81 -21.72 -1.09
C TYR A 489 -2.16 -22.43 -0.96
N ASP A 490 -2.60 -23.13 -2.01
CA ASP A 490 -3.86 -23.88 -2.08
C ASP A 490 -3.90 -25.12 -1.16
N GLN A 491 -2.76 -25.52 -0.59
CA GLN A 491 -2.57 -26.75 0.17
C GLN A 491 -2.00 -26.53 1.57
N SER A 492 -2.03 -25.29 2.08
CA SER A 492 -1.44 -24.94 3.37
C SER A 492 -2.30 -23.96 4.18
N ARG A 493 -2.63 -24.33 5.42
CA ARG A 493 -3.39 -23.50 6.37
C ARG A 493 -2.58 -22.38 6.98
N THR A 494 -1.25 -22.53 7.05
CA THR A 494 -0.38 -21.43 7.50
C THR A 494 -0.55 -20.20 6.61
N CYS A 495 -0.82 -20.37 5.30
CA CYS A 495 -0.96 -19.25 4.38
C CYS A 495 -2.12 -18.32 4.73
N CYS A 496 -3.15 -18.81 5.43
CA CYS A 496 -4.32 -18.03 5.80
C CYS A 496 -4.20 -17.28 7.14
N TRP A 497 -3.02 -17.32 7.77
CA TRP A 497 -2.82 -16.87 9.14
C TRP A 497 -2.17 -15.47 9.19
N ASN A 498 -2.96 -14.44 8.87
CA ASN A 498 -2.50 -13.05 8.78
C ASN A 498 -2.27 -12.35 10.13
N SER A 499 -2.72 -12.95 11.23
CA SER A 499 -2.56 -12.45 12.61
C SER A 499 -1.28 -12.91 13.30
N THR A 500 -0.36 -13.55 12.57
CA THR A 500 0.99 -13.79 13.08
C THR A 500 1.73 -12.47 13.38
N ASN A 501 2.78 -12.53 14.20
CA ASN A 501 3.42 -11.34 14.72
C ASN A 501 4.94 -11.53 14.91
N PRO A 502 5.71 -10.46 15.19
CA PRO A 502 7.16 -10.54 15.36
C PRO A 502 7.62 -11.46 16.49
N ALA A 503 6.86 -11.59 17.59
CA ALA A 503 7.23 -12.47 18.69
C ALA A 503 7.18 -13.95 18.26
N MET A 504 6.24 -14.32 17.38
CA MET A 504 6.20 -15.66 16.81
C MET A 504 7.41 -15.97 15.93
N TYR A 505 7.92 -14.99 15.17
CA TYR A 505 9.15 -15.15 14.39
C TYR A 505 10.32 -15.51 15.32
N GLU A 506 10.49 -14.79 16.43
CA GLU A 506 11.55 -15.06 17.42
C GLU A 506 11.43 -16.47 18.02
N VAL A 507 10.21 -16.90 18.38
CA VAL A 507 9.96 -18.27 18.88
C VAL A 507 10.36 -19.33 17.86
N VAL A 508 9.92 -19.15 16.61
CA VAL A 508 10.18 -20.09 15.51
C VAL A 508 11.67 -20.19 15.23
N MET A 509 12.36 -19.05 15.13
CA MET A 509 13.78 -19.00 14.84
C MET A 509 14.64 -19.52 16.00
N ASP A 510 14.25 -19.30 17.25
CA ASP A 510 14.92 -19.88 18.42
C ASP A 510 14.84 -21.40 18.41
N LEU A 511 13.64 -21.97 18.19
CA LEU A 511 13.50 -23.43 18.09
C LEU A 511 14.30 -24.01 16.91
N ALA A 512 14.29 -23.32 15.76
CA ALA A 512 15.06 -23.75 14.60
C ALA A 512 16.56 -23.79 14.91
N LYS A 513 17.12 -22.73 15.50
CA LYS A 513 18.54 -22.68 15.91
C LYS A 513 18.92 -23.82 16.85
N GLN A 514 18.04 -24.16 17.80
CA GLN A 514 18.27 -25.27 18.73
C GLN A 514 18.17 -26.65 18.06
N SER A 515 17.48 -26.76 16.92
CA SER A 515 17.21 -28.03 16.24
C SER A 515 18.27 -28.42 15.20
N ILE A 516 19.02 -27.46 14.67
CA ILE A 516 19.94 -27.66 13.53
C ILE A 516 21.12 -28.56 13.86
N TYR A 517 21.61 -28.53 15.10
CA TYR A 517 22.76 -29.33 15.49
C TYR A 517 22.42 -30.25 16.65
N ASP A 518 22.54 -31.56 16.40
CA ASP A 518 22.48 -32.54 17.48
C ASP A 518 23.89 -32.78 18.03
N ALA A 519 24.15 -32.21 19.20
CA ALA A 519 25.43 -32.36 19.89
C ALA A 519 25.73 -33.80 20.34
N GLN A 520 24.72 -34.66 20.47
CA GLN A 520 24.90 -36.06 20.87
C GLN A 520 25.39 -36.91 19.71
N THR A 521 24.89 -36.67 18.50
CA THR A 521 25.26 -37.41 17.29
C THR A 521 26.31 -36.69 16.45
N SER A 522 26.60 -35.43 16.74
CA SER A 522 27.45 -34.54 15.92
C SER A 522 27.00 -34.47 14.47
N THR A 523 25.68 -34.45 14.25
CA THR A 523 25.06 -34.37 12.92
C THR A 523 24.26 -33.10 12.76
N CYS A 524 24.37 -32.48 11.57
CA CYS A 524 23.45 -31.43 11.15
C CYS A 524 22.07 -32.04 10.83
N ASN A 525 21.02 -31.44 11.37
CA ASN A 525 19.62 -31.69 11.03
C ASN A 525 19.09 -30.53 10.19
N GLU A 526 18.30 -30.85 9.16
CA GLU A 526 17.65 -29.81 8.37
C GLU A 526 16.77 -28.91 9.27
N PRO A 527 16.80 -27.57 9.08
CA PRO A 527 16.00 -26.65 9.84
C PRO A 527 14.51 -27.04 9.80
N PRO A 528 13.80 -27.01 10.92
CA PRO A 528 12.37 -27.25 10.91
C PRO A 528 11.67 -26.10 10.19
N VAL A 529 10.80 -26.44 9.23
CA VAL A 529 10.00 -25.45 8.52
C VAL A 529 8.80 -25.05 9.36
N PHE A 530 8.59 -23.75 9.56
CA PHE A 530 7.39 -23.23 10.19
C PHE A 530 6.18 -23.43 9.29
N ARG A 531 5.36 -24.40 9.65
CA ARG A 531 4.14 -24.81 8.98
C ARG A 531 3.24 -25.60 9.92
N MET A 532 2.00 -25.89 9.50
CA MET A 532 1.13 -26.81 10.19
C MET A 532 1.63 -28.26 10.05
N GLU A 533 1.84 -28.95 11.17
CA GLU A 533 2.21 -30.36 11.23
C GLU A 533 1.02 -31.22 11.69
N ASP A 534 1.17 -32.56 11.66
CA ASP A 534 0.21 -33.46 12.30
C ASP A 534 0.18 -33.18 13.81
N GLY A 535 -0.95 -32.66 14.32
CA GLY A 535 -1.05 -32.05 15.65
C GLY A 535 -1.07 -30.51 15.68
N GLY A 536 -1.08 -29.85 14.50
CA GLY A 536 -1.21 -28.41 14.35
C GLY A 536 0.11 -27.65 14.58
N TYR A 537 0.05 -26.58 15.37
CA TYR A 537 1.21 -25.74 15.71
C TYR A 537 1.74 -26.00 17.13
N ALA A 538 1.37 -27.14 17.73
CA ALA A 538 1.67 -27.45 19.13
C ALA A 538 3.16 -27.41 19.46
N ARG A 539 4.02 -27.85 18.53
CA ARG A 539 5.49 -27.77 18.64
C ARG A 539 5.95 -26.35 18.95
N TRP A 540 5.49 -25.39 18.17
CA TRP A 540 5.89 -23.99 18.28
C TRP A 540 5.26 -23.31 19.51
N ALA A 541 3.99 -23.58 19.77
CA ALA A 541 3.30 -23.06 20.96
C ALA A 541 3.93 -23.57 22.27
N ALA A 542 4.35 -24.84 22.31
CA ALA A 542 5.07 -25.41 23.46
C ALA A 542 6.44 -24.75 23.64
N HIS A 543 7.14 -24.45 22.53
CA HIS A 543 8.41 -23.73 22.58
C HIS A 543 8.23 -22.31 23.13
N ALA A 544 7.22 -21.57 22.66
CA ALA A 544 6.87 -20.26 23.20
C ALA A 544 6.62 -20.30 24.71
N ALA A 545 5.93 -21.35 25.20
CA ALA A 545 5.72 -21.56 26.63
C ALA A 545 7.03 -21.84 27.37
N SER A 546 7.94 -22.61 26.79
CA SER A 546 9.26 -22.87 27.39
C SER A 546 10.14 -21.60 27.48
N MET A 547 9.96 -20.67 26.53
CA MET A 547 10.60 -19.36 26.52
C MET A 547 9.92 -18.34 27.46
N GLY A 548 8.78 -18.69 28.08
CA GLY A 548 8.02 -17.77 28.93
C GLY A 548 7.20 -16.72 28.17
N VAL A 549 7.04 -16.85 26.85
CA VAL A 549 6.30 -15.91 25.97
C VAL A 549 5.03 -16.54 25.38
N ALA A 550 4.43 -17.51 26.09
CA ALA A 550 3.20 -18.17 25.64
C ALA A 550 2.06 -17.19 25.31
N ALA A 551 1.98 -16.06 26.02
CA ALA A 551 0.94 -15.04 25.79
C ALA A 551 1.12 -14.27 24.48
N GLU A 552 2.34 -14.23 23.92
CA GLU A 552 2.66 -13.58 22.65
C GLU A 552 2.41 -14.51 21.45
N TRP A 553 2.26 -15.82 21.70
CA TRP A 553 1.91 -16.80 20.68
C TRP A 553 0.44 -16.66 20.31
N ALA A 554 0.18 -16.10 19.12
CA ALA A 554 -1.18 -16.05 18.62
C ALA A 554 -1.72 -17.48 18.41
N PRO A 555 -2.99 -17.75 18.72
CA PRO A 555 -3.65 -18.98 18.26
C PRO A 555 -3.89 -18.89 16.75
N TRP A 556 -3.89 -20.04 16.07
CA TRP A 556 -4.24 -20.07 14.64
C TRP A 556 -5.68 -19.63 14.42
N SER A 557 -5.88 -18.79 13.42
CA SER A 557 -7.17 -18.37 12.89
C SER A 557 -7.13 -18.36 11.36
N ALA A 558 -8.30 -18.56 10.74
CA ALA A 558 -8.49 -18.26 9.33
C ALA A 558 -8.80 -16.77 9.22
N ASP A 559 -7.75 -15.95 9.10
CA ASP A 559 -7.86 -14.50 9.03
C ASP A 559 -8.32 -14.01 7.65
N GLU A 560 -8.31 -14.93 6.68
CA GLU A 560 -8.87 -14.80 5.34
C GLU A 560 -9.74 -16.02 4.98
N THR A 561 -10.44 -15.94 3.85
CA THR A 561 -11.15 -17.10 3.29
C THR A 561 -10.17 -18.25 3.09
N CYS A 562 -10.29 -19.30 3.90
CA CYS A 562 -9.32 -20.38 3.94
C CYS A 562 -10.00 -21.73 3.65
N PRO A 563 -10.17 -22.14 2.38
CA PRO A 563 -10.71 -23.46 2.02
C PRO A 563 -9.94 -24.64 2.66
N GLN A 564 -8.65 -24.42 2.93
CA GLN A 564 -7.72 -25.35 3.55
C GLN A 564 -8.06 -25.59 5.03
N ALA A 565 -8.76 -24.66 5.70
CA ALA A 565 -9.04 -24.70 7.15
C ALA A 565 -9.67 -26.02 7.63
N ALA A 566 -10.59 -26.56 6.83
CA ALA A 566 -11.34 -27.77 7.17
C ALA A 566 -10.73 -29.06 6.62
N THR A 567 -9.88 -28.97 5.60
CA THR A 567 -9.48 -30.12 4.78
C THR A 567 -8.00 -30.47 4.92
N VAL A 568 -7.15 -29.51 5.30
CA VAL A 568 -5.71 -29.67 5.43
C VAL A 568 -5.33 -29.91 6.88
N THR A 569 -4.65 -31.04 7.14
CA THR A 569 -4.12 -31.41 8.46
C THR A 569 -2.61 -31.26 8.56
N THR A 570 -1.93 -31.07 7.44
CA THR A 570 -0.48 -30.85 7.34
C THR A 570 -0.20 -30.02 6.11
N ASP A 571 0.59 -28.97 6.27
CA ASP A 571 0.91 -28.06 5.18
C ASP A 571 1.90 -28.68 4.19
N THR A 572 1.68 -28.35 2.92
CA THR A 572 2.49 -28.88 1.82
C THR A 572 3.60 -27.91 1.47
N LEU A 573 4.85 -28.38 1.52
CA LEU A 573 5.99 -27.62 1.04
C LEU A 573 5.96 -27.52 -0.49
N ALA A 574 6.27 -26.35 -1.02
CA ALA A 574 6.62 -26.24 -2.42
C ALA A 574 7.94 -26.98 -2.70
N GLU A 575 8.21 -27.27 -3.97
CA GLU A 575 9.49 -27.85 -4.35
C GLU A 575 10.59 -26.81 -4.13
N SER A 576 11.52 -27.11 -3.21
CA SER A 576 12.58 -26.17 -2.89
C SER A 576 13.61 -26.12 -4.02
N ILE A 577 13.90 -24.91 -4.49
CA ILE A 577 15.03 -24.66 -5.40
C ILE A 577 16.35 -24.55 -4.65
N ALA A 578 16.34 -24.38 -3.32
CA ALA A 578 17.53 -24.18 -2.50
C ALA A 578 18.35 -25.45 -2.33
N THR A 579 19.66 -25.30 -2.20
CA THR A 579 20.54 -26.38 -1.76
C THR A 579 20.25 -26.70 -0.29
N PRO A 580 20.11 -27.98 0.12
CA PRO A 580 19.76 -28.31 1.51
C PRO A 580 20.73 -27.71 2.53
N TYR A 581 20.22 -27.24 3.67
CA TYR A 581 21.01 -26.46 4.63
C TYR A 581 22.23 -27.25 5.13
N CYS A 582 22.03 -28.52 5.47
CA CYS A 582 23.11 -29.36 5.98
C CYS A 582 24.12 -29.78 4.91
N THR A 583 23.80 -29.57 3.62
CA THR A 583 24.78 -29.71 2.53
C THR A 583 25.73 -28.51 2.48
N LEU A 584 25.24 -27.32 2.84
CA LEU A 584 26.03 -26.08 2.84
C LEU A 584 26.84 -25.89 4.12
N TYR A 585 26.29 -26.32 5.26
CA TYR A 585 26.87 -26.14 6.60
C TYR A 585 26.96 -27.49 7.34
N PRO A 586 27.85 -28.41 6.89
CA PRO A 586 27.95 -29.76 7.44
C PRO A 586 28.65 -29.82 8.81
N GLU A 587 29.34 -28.76 9.23
CA GLU A 587 30.03 -28.65 10.53
C GLU A 587 29.50 -27.44 11.34
N PRO A 588 29.44 -27.53 12.68
CA PRO A 588 28.88 -26.50 13.56
C PRO A 588 29.69 -25.19 13.63
#